data_AF-A0A2T6GR94-F1
#
_entry.id   AF-A0A2T6GR94-F1
#
_cell.length_a   1.000
_cell.length_b   1.000
_cell.length_c   1.000
_cell.angle_alpha   90.00
_cell.angle_beta   90.00
_cell.angle_gamma   90.00
#
_symmetry.space_group_name_H-M   'P 1'
#
loop_
_entity.id
_entity.type
_entity.pdbx_description
1 polymer ?
#
loop_
_entity_poly.entity_id
_entity_poly.type
_entity_poly.pdbx_seq_one_letter_code
_entity_poly.pdbx_strand_id
1 'polypeptide(L)'
;MSHLLEKAAARGDLIALNRLLDAGADLEWQHKSTGRTALLAATIAGHSAAVALLLERRANVQQPCKALGYSPLAWAASQGDLACAELLIAHGAALEQASPELRRTALMNAAQAGHEAMVALLLNAGADPRPLDFQQRNAWSLAQEKSHARIMQLLEQAGAGAPPPPTPAPHLTWPEPPEDGDCSVDPVTQVRAYTLAVAAWEQRGNAAGHEALDAGFWAEPQQLIERFCTQRPRAYPRASYGFPTTYSPADELLGCERLKPAQAEVLIRDPAIRALCYEHRFLLKQVAGQWRIDSVKRRLAGTQKWANALL
;
A
#
# COMPACT_ATOMS: atom_id res chain seq x y z
N MET A 1 32.97 -6.61 1.87
CA MET A 1 32.93 -7.82 2.70
C MET A 1 31.50 -8.23 3.01
N SER A 2 30.67 -7.33 3.53
CA SER A 2 29.30 -7.64 3.97
C SER A 2 28.34 -8.12 2.87
N HIS A 3 28.53 -7.71 1.60
CA HIS A 3 27.76 -8.28 0.48
C HIS A 3 28.07 -9.77 0.23
N LEU A 4 29.23 -10.28 0.66
CA LEU A 4 29.56 -11.70 0.58
C LEU A 4 28.83 -12.49 1.67
N LEU A 5 28.50 -11.84 2.80
CA LEU A 5 27.73 -12.46 3.89
C LEU A 5 26.32 -12.82 3.41
N GLU A 6 25.65 -11.90 2.70
CA GLU A 6 24.36 -12.17 2.06
C GLU A 6 24.45 -13.36 1.08
N LYS A 7 25.48 -13.40 0.24
CA LYS A 7 25.68 -14.49 -0.72
C LYS A 7 25.98 -15.84 -0.05
N ALA A 8 26.76 -15.84 1.02
CA ALA A 8 27.04 -17.04 1.81
C ALA A 8 25.76 -17.55 2.49
N ALA A 9 24.96 -16.63 3.05
CA ALA A 9 23.66 -16.94 3.64
C ALA A 9 22.69 -17.55 2.62
N ALA A 10 22.57 -16.94 1.43
CA ALA A 10 21.72 -17.43 0.35
C ALA A 10 22.14 -18.80 -0.21
N ARG A 11 23.39 -19.24 0.04
CA ARG A 11 23.91 -20.56 -0.35
C ARG A 11 23.89 -21.57 0.79
N GLY A 12 23.59 -21.14 2.02
CA GLY A 12 23.68 -21.98 3.21
C GLY A 12 25.12 -22.36 3.59
N ASP A 13 26.12 -21.60 3.12
CA ASP A 13 27.54 -21.90 3.39
C ASP A 13 27.93 -21.46 4.80
N LEU A 14 27.73 -22.35 5.77
CA LEU A 14 28.01 -22.10 7.19
C LEU A 14 29.49 -21.79 7.47
N ILE A 15 30.41 -22.37 6.68
CA ILE A 15 31.84 -22.14 6.84
C ILE A 15 32.18 -20.71 6.40
N ALA A 16 31.68 -20.30 5.24
CA ALA A 16 31.86 -18.92 4.77
C ALA A 16 31.18 -17.91 5.69
N LEU A 17 29.98 -18.20 6.20
CA LEU A 17 29.29 -17.35 7.16
C LEU A 17 30.13 -17.12 8.42
N ASN A 18 30.60 -18.18 9.08
CA ASN A 18 31.43 -18.05 10.27
C ASN A 18 32.71 -17.26 9.99
N ARG A 19 33.44 -17.59 8.93
CA ARG A 19 34.68 -16.87 8.56
C ARG A 19 34.45 -15.38 8.30
N LEU A 20 33.37 -15.03 7.60
CA LEU A 20 33.04 -13.64 7.31
C LEU A 20 32.66 -12.87 8.57
N LEU A 21 31.86 -13.47 9.46
CA LEU A 21 31.46 -12.85 10.71
C LEU A 21 32.65 -12.68 11.67
N ASP A 22 33.53 -13.69 11.75
CA ASP A 22 34.75 -13.62 12.56
C ASP A 22 35.74 -12.57 12.03
N ALA A 23 35.72 -12.30 10.72
CA ALA A 23 36.47 -11.22 10.07
C ALA A 23 35.82 -9.84 10.22
N GLY A 24 34.70 -9.72 10.96
CA GLY A 24 34.02 -8.44 11.21
C GLY A 24 33.10 -7.98 10.08
N ALA A 25 32.56 -8.90 9.27
CA ALA A 25 31.50 -8.56 8.33
C ALA A 25 30.28 -7.99 9.08
N ASP A 26 29.74 -6.88 8.56
CA ASP A 26 28.52 -6.28 9.11
C ASP A 26 27.32 -7.20 8.90
N LEU A 27 26.80 -7.74 10.02
CA LEU A 27 25.68 -8.67 10.07
C LEU A 27 24.37 -8.05 9.56
N GLU A 28 24.21 -6.74 9.77
CA GLU A 28 23.01 -5.97 9.43
C GLU A 28 23.13 -5.23 8.11
N TRP A 29 24.19 -5.54 7.34
CA TRP A 29 24.37 -4.98 6.02
C TRP A 29 23.19 -5.31 5.12
N GLN A 30 22.71 -4.30 4.40
CA GLN A 30 21.58 -4.41 3.50
C GLN A 30 22.01 -4.24 2.05
N HIS A 31 21.55 -5.14 1.19
CA HIS A 31 21.74 -5.01 -0.24
C HIS A 31 21.11 -3.71 -0.76
N LYS A 32 21.88 -2.91 -1.51
CA LYS A 32 21.49 -1.53 -1.87
C LYS A 32 20.16 -1.42 -2.62
N SER A 33 19.86 -2.38 -3.49
CA SER A 33 18.63 -2.33 -4.31
C SER A 33 17.44 -3.07 -3.69
N THR A 34 17.67 -4.15 -2.96
CA THR A 34 16.60 -5.04 -2.45
C THR A 34 16.33 -4.82 -0.96
N GLY A 35 17.30 -4.26 -0.23
CA GLY A 35 17.27 -4.12 1.22
C GLY A 35 17.38 -5.45 1.97
N ARG A 36 17.85 -6.53 1.33
CA ARG A 36 17.99 -7.85 1.97
C ARG A 36 19.19 -7.88 2.92
N THR A 37 18.99 -8.40 4.12
CA THR A 37 20.05 -8.79 5.06
C THR A 37 20.48 -10.23 4.83
N ALA A 38 21.58 -10.64 5.46
CA ALA A 38 22.01 -12.04 5.43
C ALA A 38 20.94 -12.98 6.02
N LEU A 39 20.31 -12.60 7.14
CA LEU A 39 19.23 -13.38 7.75
C LEU A 39 18.09 -13.62 6.78
N LEU A 40 17.57 -12.54 6.16
CA LEU A 40 16.49 -12.67 5.21
C LEU A 40 16.90 -13.47 3.97
N ALA A 41 18.13 -13.35 3.49
CA ALA A 41 18.62 -14.13 2.36
C ALA A 41 18.64 -15.64 2.66
N ALA A 42 19.10 -16.05 3.87
CA ALA A 42 19.03 -17.44 4.32
C ALA A 42 17.59 -17.92 4.48
N THR A 43 16.70 -17.10 5.04
CA THR A 43 15.27 -17.43 5.18
C THR A 43 14.58 -17.58 3.83
N ILE A 44 14.88 -16.72 2.85
CA ILE A 44 14.34 -16.82 1.49
C ILE A 44 14.77 -18.12 0.82
N ALA A 45 16.01 -18.56 1.05
CA ALA A 45 16.58 -19.77 0.50
C ALA A 45 16.17 -21.05 1.26
N GLY A 46 15.46 -20.95 2.39
CA GLY A 46 15.07 -22.10 3.22
C GLY A 46 16.23 -22.76 3.96
N HIS A 47 17.33 -22.04 4.19
CA HIS A 47 18.53 -22.57 4.85
C HIS A 47 18.44 -22.38 6.38
N SER A 48 17.63 -23.21 7.04
CA SER A 48 17.38 -23.13 8.50
C SER A 48 18.67 -23.16 9.34
N ALA A 49 19.69 -23.93 8.96
CA ALA A 49 20.97 -23.94 9.66
C ALA A 49 21.73 -22.60 9.56
N ALA A 50 21.63 -21.92 8.41
CA ALA A 50 22.20 -20.59 8.24
C ALA A 50 21.39 -19.54 9.01
N VAL A 51 20.06 -19.67 9.05
CA VAL A 51 19.18 -18.85 9.88
C VAL A 51 19.53 -18.99 11.36
N ALA A 52 19.66 -20.22 11.87
CA ALA A 52 20.06 -20.49 13.25
C ALA A 52 21.40 -19.82 13.60
N LEU A 53 22.44 -20.02 12.78
CA LEU A 53 23.75 -19.41 12.96
C LEU A 53 23.68 -17.88 13.01
N LEU A 54 22.93 -17.25 12.09
CA LEU A 54 22.79 -15.80 12.04
C LEU A 54 22.04 -15.26 13.28
N LEU A 55 21.02 -15.98 13.76
CA LEU A 55 20.28 -15.62 14.97
C LEU A 55 21.12 -15.82 16.25
N GLU A 56 21.95 -16.87 16.33
CA GLU A 56 22.93 -17.06 17.41
C GLU A 56 23.93 -15.91 17.49
N ARG A 57 24.29 -15.35 16.32
CA ARG A 57 25.12 -14.14 16.18
C ARG A 57 24.36 -12.84 16.43
N ARG A 58 23.10 -12.93 16.90
CA ARG A 58 22.19 -11.82 17.24
C ARG A 58 21.79 -10.95 16.05
N ALA A 59 21.59 -11.56 14.88
CA ALA A 59 21.00 -10.86 13.74
C ALA A 59 19.62 -10.30 14.12
N ASN A 60 19.28 -9.13 13.61
CA ASN A 60 17.99 -8.51 13.86
C ASN A 60 16.86 -9.29 13.17
N VAL A 61 16.12 -10.04 13.98
CA VAL A 61 15.01 -10.89 13.54
C VAL A 61 13.86 -10.13 12.86
N GLN A 62 13.74 -8.83 13.14
CA GLN A 62 12.62 -8.00 12.66
C GLN A 62 12.93 -7.21 11.40
N GLN A 63 14.20 -7.17 10.96
CA GLN A 63 14.64 -6.24 9.92
C GLN A 63 13.90 -6.55 8.61
N PRO A 64 12.97 -5.68 8.16
CA PRO A 64 12.18 -5.97 6.97
C PRO A 64 12.97 -5.63 5.70
N CYS A 65 12.69 -6.33 4.61
CA CYS A 65 13.18 -5.88 3.30
C CYS A 65 12.44 -4.63 2.83
N LYS A 66 13.20 -3.70 2.25
CA LYS A 66 12.63 -2.48 1.66
C LYS A 66 11.75 -2.75 0.43
N ALA A 67 12.05 -3.80 -0.34
CA ALA A 67 11.39 -4.03 -1.62
C ALA A 67 10.00 -4.67 -1.52
N LEU A 68 9.78 -5.55 -0.54
CA LEU A 68 8.54 -6.31 -0.40
C LEU A 68 7.85 -6.13 0.95
N GLY A 69 8.44 -5.35 1.88
CA GLY A 69 7.84 -5.10 3.18
C GLY A 69 7.78 -6.31 4.11
N TYR A 70 8.24 -7.48 3.67
CA TYR A 70 8.26 -8.70 4.46
C TYR A 70 9.36 -8.66 5.53
N SER A 71 8.98 -9.02 6.76
CA SER A 71 9.90 -9.53 7.77
C SER A 71 10.33 -10.96 7.42
N PRO A 72 11.45 -11.46 7.97
CA PRO A 72 11.86 -12.86 7.80
C PRO A 72 10.73 -13.84 8.16
N LEU A 73 9.99 -13.58 9.25
CA LEU A 73 8.88 -14.44 9.67
C LEU A 73 7.73 -14.42 8.65
N ALA A 74 7.37 -13.24 8.14
CA ALA A 74 6.30 -13.13 7.16
C ALA A 74 6.67 -13.84 5.84
N TRP A 75 7.95 -13.84 5.44
CA TRP A 75 8.43 -14.63 4.31
C TRP A 75 8.33 -16.13 4.57
N ALA A 76 8.89 -16.61 5.69
CA ALA A 76 8.82 -18.02 6.08
C ALA A 76 7.36 -18.52 6.12
N ALA A 77 6.46 -17.70 6.68
CA ALA A 77 5.04 -17.99 6.74
C ALA A 77 4.37 -18.08 5.34
N SER A 78 4.77 -17.24 4.38
CA SER A 78 4.27 -17.30 3.01
C SER A 78 4.70 -18.57 2.26
N GLN A 79 5.87 -19.12 2.61
CA GLN A 79 6.42 -20.34 2.01
C GLN A 79 6.05 -21.61 2.78
N GLY A 80 5.51 -21.48 3.99
CA GLY A 80 5.22 -22.63 4.86
C GLY A 80 6.47 -23.27 5.47
N ASP A 81 7.59 -22.54 5.52
CA ASP A 81 8.86 -23.04 6.07
C ASP A 81 8.83 -23.03 7.61
N LEU A 82 8.35 -24.14 8.17
CA LEU A 82 8.21 -24.34 9.62
C LEU A 82 9.56 -24.21 10.34
N ALA A 83 10.63 -24.78 9.78
CA ALA A 83 11.94 -24.79 10.44
C ALA A 83 12.49 -23.37 10.62
N CYS A 84 12.40 -22.54 9.58
CA CYS A 84 12.79 -21.14 9.72
C CYS A 84 11.83 -20.37 10.65
N ALA A 85 10.53 -20.60 10.57
CA ALA A 85 9.56 -19.89 11.42
C ALA A 85 9.75 -20.21 12.92
N GLU A 86 9.98 -21.47 13.28
CA GLU A 86 10.25 -21.89 14.67
C GLU A 86 11.50 -21.17 15.22
N LEU A 87 12.59 -21.13 14.46
CA LEU A 87 13.82 -20.43 14.83
C LEU A 87 13.57 -18.93 15.01
N LEU A 88 12.87 -18.29 14.07
CA LEU A 88 12.58 -16.86 14.13
C LEU A 88 11.72 -16.52 15.35
N ILE A 89 10.69 -17.32 15.65
CA ILE A 89 9.82 -17.13 16.82
C ILE A 89 10.59 -17.35 18.12
N ALA A 90 11.41 -18.39 18.20
CA ALA A 90 12.25 -18.67 19.38
C ALA A 90 13.23 -17.51 19.68
N HIS A 91 13.66 -16.78 18.65
CA HIS A 91 14.50 -15.59 18.78
C HIS A 91 13.72 -14.26 18.84
N GLY A 92 12.40 -14.31 19.10
CA GLY A 92 11.59 -13.13 19.39
C GLY A 92 11.07 -12.37 18.16
N ALA A 93 10.88 -13.03 17.02
CA ALA A 93 10.16 -12.46 15.89
C ALA A 93 8.77 -11.97 16.29
N ALA A 94 8.36 -10.81 15.78
CA ALA A 94 7.08 -10.21 16.12
C ALA A 94 6.00 -10.82 15.22
N LEU A 95 5.08 -11.56 15.84
CA LEU A 95 3.96 -12.20 15.15
C LEU A 95 3.04 -11.18 14.45
N GLU A 96 2.87 -10.02 15.10
CA GLU A 96 1.99 -8.93 14.64
C GLU A 96 2.67 -7.91 13.74
N GLN A 97 3.93 -8.14 13.34
CA GLN A 97 4.59 -7.26 12.39
C GLN A 97 3.88 -7.37 11.03
N ALA A 98 3.14 -6.31 10.69
CA ALA A 98 2.40 -6.22 9.47
C ALA A 98 3.21 -5.55 8.36
N SER A 99 3.06 -6.02 7.13
CA SER A 99 3.73 -5.41 5.98
C SER A 99 3.20 -3.99 5.72
N PRO A 100 4.06 -3.01 5.37
CA PRO A 100 3.65 -1.61 5.22
C PRO A 100 2.70 -1.37 4.05
N GLU A 101 2.73 -2.19 3.01
CA GLU A 101 1.93 -2.02 1.79
C GLU A 101 0.54 -2.66 1.84
N LEU A 102 0.36 -3.75 2.59
CA LEU A 102 -0.93 -4.46 2.66
C LEU A 102 -1.47 -4.60 4.09
N ARG A 103 -0.68 -4.26 5.11
CA ARG A 103 -0.98 -4.53 6.53
C ARG A 103 -1.20 -6.02 6.79
N ARG A 104 -0.38 -6.87 6.15
CA ARG A 104 -0.49 -8.32 6.30
C ARG A 104 0.49 -8.86 7.31
N THR A 105 -0.01 -9.60 8.30
CA THR A 105 0.81 -10.33 9.27
C THR A 105 1.31 -11.66 8.71
N ALA A 106 2.24 -12.31 9.40
CA ALA A 106 2.69 -13.66 9.03
C ALA A 106 1.53 -14.66 8.93
N LEU A 107 0.59 -14.59 9.87
CA LEU A 107 -0.59 -15.46 9.90
C LEU A 107 -1.50 -15.26 8.68
N MET A 108 -1.71 -14.01 8.25
CA MET A 108 -2.47 -13.73 7.02
C MET A 108 -1.82 -14.33 5.78
N ASN A 109 -0.49 -14.24 5.67
CA ASN A 109 0.24 -14.79 4.52
C ASN A 109 0.18 -16.33 4.51
N ALA A 110 0.35 -16.98 5.66
CA ALA A 110 0.22 -18.44 5.78
C ALA A 110 -1.21 -18.92 5.46
N ALA A 111 -2.22 -18.19 5.96
CA ALA A 111 -3.62 -18.52 5.73
C ALA A 111 -4.02 -18.38 4.25
N GLN A 112 -3.58 -17.31 3.58
CA GLN A 112 -3.81 -17.15 2.14
C GLN A 112 -3.09 -18.21 1.30
N ALA A 113 -1.89 -18.63 1.71
CA ALA A 113 -1.08 -19.58 0.96
C ALA A 113 -1.48 -21.05 1.20
N GLY A 114 -2.36 -21.33 2.16
CA GLY A 114 -2.85 -22.69 2.43
C GLY A 114 -1.95 -23.51 3.37
N HIS A 115 -1.04 -22.88 4.10
CA HIS A 115 -0.08 -23.58 4.96
C HIS A 115 -0.66 -23.89 6.34
N GLU A 116 -1.46 -24.96 6.44
CA GLU A 116 -2.15 -25.36 7.68
C GLU A 116 -1.22 -25.49 8.89
N ALA A 117 -0.10 -26.21 8.74
CA ALA A 117 0.86 -26.41 9.83
C ALA A 117 1.49 -25.09 10.31
N MET A 118 1.71 -24.15 9.38
CA MET A 118 2.25 -22.83 9.69
C MET A 118 1.22 -21.97 10.44
N VAL A 119 -0.05 -22.03 10.02
CA VAL A 119 -1.16 -21.38 10.73
C VAL A 119 -1.25 -21.91 12.16
N ALA A 120 -1.23 -23.23 12.35
CA ALA A 120 -1.27 -23.83 13.67
C ALA A 120 -0.08 -23.39 14.54
N LEU A 121 1.13 -23.38 13.98
CA LEU A 121 2.34 -22.91 14.66
C LEU A 121 2.22 -21.45 15.11
N LEU A 122 1.78 -20.55 14.24
CA LEU A 122 1.64 -19.12 14.55
C LEU A 122 0.56 -18.86 15.60
N LEU A 123 -0.58 -19.58 15.53
CA LEU A 123 -1.63 -19.50 16.55
C LEU A 123 -1.15 -20.04 17.91
N ASN A 124 -0.42 -21.15 17.94
CA ASN A 124 0.18 -21.70 19.16
C ASN A 124 1.23 -20.76 19.77
N ALA A 125 1.93 -19.98 18.94
CA ALA A 125 2.85 -18.94 19.38
C ALA A 125 2.14 -17.68 19.91
N GLY A 126 0.81 -17.58 19.77
CA GLY A 126 -0.01 -16.48 20.26
C GLY A 126 -0.29 -15.37 19.26
N ALA A 127 -0.19 -15.63 17.95
CA ALA A 127 -0.56 -14.66 16.92
C ALA A 127 -2.06 -14.31 17.00
N ASP A 128 -2.41 -13.03 16.89
CA ASP A 128 -3.81 -12.58 16.87
C ASP A 128 -4.41 -12.82 15.48
N PRO A 129 -5.49 -13.63 15.34
CA PRO A 129 -6.11 -13.90 14.05
C PRO A 129 -7.11 -12.82 13.59
N ARG A 130 -7.40 -11.82 14.44
CA ARG A 130 -8.43 -10.79 14.20
C ARG A 130 -8.00 -9.53 13.45
N PRO A 131 -6.71 -9.12 13.38
CA PRO A 131 -6.33 -7.93 12.65
C PRO A 131 -6.84 -7.96 11.21
N LEU A 132 -7.13 -6.77 10.68
CA LEU A 132 -7.60 -6.58 9.31
C LEU A 132 -6.51 -5.94 8.47
N ASP A 133 -6.30 -6.52 7.29
CA ASP A 133 -5.54 -5.91 6.21
C ASP A 133 -6.27 -4.63 5.75
N PHE A 134 -5.64 -3.87 4.86
CA PHE A 134 -6.24 -2.61 4.42
C PHE A 134 -7.51 -2.78 3.56
N GLN A 135 -7.79 -3.98 3.07
CA GLN A 135 -9.03 -4.33 2.36
C GLN A 135 -10.11 -4.88 3.31
N GLN A 136 -9.93 -4.68 4.63
CA GLN A 136 -10.82 -5.19 5.68
C GLN A 136 -10.90 -6.72 5.74
N ARG A 137 -9.81 -7.41 5.37
CA ARG A 137 -9.72 -8.86 5.41
C ARG A 137 -8.85 -9.33 6.55
N ASN A 138 -9.31 -10.29 7.34
CA ASN A 138 -8.48 -11.04 8.28
C ASN A 138 -7.94 -12.33 7.65
N ALA A 139 -7.13 -13.08 8.39
CA ALA A 139 -6.61 -14.37 7.96
C ALA A 139 -7.72 -15.35 7.53
N TRP A 140 -8.89 -15.32 8.18
CA TRP A 140 -10.02 -16.19 7.87
C TRP A 140 -10.59 -15.90 6.48
N SER A 141 -10.85 -14.63 6.17
CA SER A 141 -11.36 -14.22 4.86
C SER A 141 -10.36 -14.51 3.72
N LEU A 142 -9.06 -14.36 3.96
CA LEU A 142 -8.03 -14.72 2.99
C LEU A 142 -7.97 -16.24 2.73
N ALA A 143 -8.15 -17.06 3.77
CA ALA A 143 -8.28 -18.51 3.62
C ALA A 143 -9.58 -18.88 2.87
N GLN A 144 -10.68 -18.17 3.11
CA GLN A 144 -11.96 -18.36 2.42
C GLN A 144 -11.86 -18.05 0.92
N GLU A 145 -11.23 -16.94 0.53
CA GLU A 145 -11.01 -16.56 -0.88
C GLU A 145 -10.29 -17.65 -1.68
N LYS A 146 -9.48 -18.48 -1.01
CA LYS A 146 -8.71 -19.58 -1.59
C LYS A 146 -9.29 -20.96 -1.27
N SER A 147 -10.46 -21.02 -0.64
CA SER A 147 -11.15 -22.26 -0.26
C SER A 147 -10.35 -23.17 0.69
N HIS A 148 -9.55 -22.60 1.59
CA HIS A 148 -8.77 -23.35 2.59
C HIS A 148 -9.60 -23.67 3.85
N ALA A 149 -10.59 -24.56 3.70
CA ALA A 149 -11.57 -24.88 4.74
C ALA A 149 -10.95 -25.30 6.09
N ARG A 150 -9.85 -26.04 6.05
CA ARG A 150 -9.20 -26.50 7.29
C ARG A 150 -8.54 -25.36 8.07
N ILE A 151 -7.97 -24.38 7.38
CA ILE A 151 -7.42 -23.17 7.99
C ILE A 151 -8.53 -22.31 8.58
N MET A 152 -9.67 -22.19 7.87
CA MET A 152 -10.83 -21.47 8.38
C MET A 152 -11.30 -22.05 9.73
N GLN A 153 -11.39 -23.38 9.85
CA GLN A 153 -11.73 -24.06 11.10
C GLN A 153 -10.74 -23.75 12.24
N LEU A 154 -9.43 -23.76 11.94
CA LEU A 154 -8.40 -23.42 12.94
C LEU A 154 -8.53 -21.97 13.42
N LEU A 155 -8.80 -21.05 12.50
CA LEU A 155 -8.97 -19.63 12.82
C LEU A 155 -10.26 -19.37 13.61
N GLU A 156 -11.35 -20.06 13.30
CA GLU A 156 -12.61 -20.00 14.05
C GLU A 156 -12.43 -20.51 15.49
N GLN A 157 -11.70 -21.61 15.67
CA GLN A 157 -11.34 -22.13 17.00
C GLN A 157 -10.47 -21.15 17.79
N ALA A 158 -9.64 -20.36 17.09
CA ALA A 158 -8.84 -19.28 17.67
C ALA A 158 -9.63 -17.95 17.83
N GLY A 159 -10.93 -17.93 17.55
CA GLY A 159 -11.80 -16.77 17.76
C GLY A 159 -11.82 -15.75 16.61
N ALA A 160 -11.38 -16.11 15.41
CA ALA A 160 -11.53 -15.31 14.20
C ALA A 160 -12.47 -15.98 13.18
N GLY A 161 -13.59 -15.31 12.88
CA GLY A 161 -14.48 -15.69 11.79
C GLY A 161 -14.46 -14.67 10.65
N ALA A 162 -15.51 -14.67 9.83
CA ALA A 162 -15.70 -13.65 8.81
C ALA A 162 -15.60 -12.23 9.42
N PRO A 163 -14.81 -11.32 8.82
CA PRO A 163 -14.81 -9.93 9.26
C PRO A 163 -16.22 -9.35 9.05
N PRO A 164 -16.64 -8.36 9.87
CA PRO A 164 -17.90 -7.67 9.62
C PRO A 164 -17.87 -7.09 8.20
N PRO A 165 -19.01 -7.11 7.47
CA PRO A 165 -19.06 -6.51 6.15
C PRO A 165 -18.58 -5.06 6.26
N PRO A 166 -17.73 -4.59 5.32
CA PRO A 166 -17.32 -3.20 5.34
C PRO A 166 -18.59 -2.36 5.36
N THR A 167 -18.73 -1.48 6.34
CA THR A 167 -19.80 -0.48 6.32
C THR A 167 -19.66 0.24 4.98
N PRO A 168 -20.68 0.17 4.09
CA PRO A 168 -20.61 0.85 2.82
C PRO A 168 -20.35 2.33 3.15
N ALA A 169 -19.32 2.90 2.52
CA ALA A 169 -19.07 4.32 2.66
C ALA A 169 -20.39 5.04 2.30
N PRO A 170 -20.82 6.04 3.07
CA PRO A 170 -22.04 6.76 2.74
C PRO A 170 -21.92 7.23 1.29
N HIS A 171 -22.91 6.88 0.46
CA HIS A 171 -22.96 7.36 -0.92
C HIS A 171 -23.21 8.87 -0.87
N LEU A 172 -22.13 9.64 -0.88
CA LEU A 172 -22.21 11.09 -1.01
C LEU A 172 -22.52 11.40 -2.47
N THR A 173 -23.57 12.18 -2.70
CA THR A 173 -23.92 12.65 -4.03
C THR A 173 -23.02 13.79 -4.43
N TRP A 174 -22.49 13.73 -5.65
CA TRP A 174 -21.77 14.85 -6.23
C TRP A 174 -22.70 16.06 -6.41
N PRO A 175 -22.30 17.27 -5.98
CA PRO A 175 -22.95 18.48 -6.45
C PRO A 175 -22.67 18.66 -7.95
N GLU A 176 -23.68 19.07 -8.71
CA GLU A 176 -23.51 19.45 -10.12
C GLU A 176 -22.85 20.83 -10.21
N PRO A 177 -21.73 20.97 -10.95
CA PRO A 177 -21.10 22.26 -11.15
C PRO A 177 -22.04 23.24 -11.87
N PRO A 178 -22.08 24.53 -11.46
CA PRO A 178 -22.89 25.54 -12.15
C PRO A 178 -22.41 25.75 -13.60
N GLU A 179 -23.35 25.98 -14.51
CA GLU A 179 -23.10 26.17 -15.96
C GLU A 179 -22.16 27.35 -16.23
N ASP A 180 -22.29 28.42 -15.45
CA ASP A 180 -21.47 29.63 -15.55
C ASP A 180 -20.00 29.42 -15.12
N GLY A 181 -19.69 28.24 -14.56
CA GLY A 181 -18.33 27.84 -14.26
C GLY A 181 -17.72 28.45 -13.00
N ASP A 182 -18.48 29.25 -12.23
CA ASP A 182 -18.09 29.75 -10.91
C ASP A 182 -18.27 28.67 -9.84
N CYS A 183 -17.26 27.82 -9.71
CA CYS A 183 -17.26 26.70 -8.76
C CYS A 183 -16.77 27.13 -7.37
N SER A 184 -16.68 28.44 -7.10
CA SER A 184 -16.09 29.01 -5.89
C SER A 184 -16.98 28.90 -4.64
N VAL A 185 -18.18 28.37 -4.78
CA VAL A 185 -19.21 28.33 -3.73
C VAL A 185 -18.82 27.36 -2.60
N ASP A 186 -18.30 26.18 -2.95
CA ASP A 186 -17.92 25.17 -1.98
C ASP A 186 -16.76 24.27 -2.49
N PRO A 187 -15.99 23.68 -1.58
CA PRO A 187 -14.81 22.91 -1.97
C PRO A 187 -15.11 21.63 -2.76
N VAL A 188 -16.28 21.01 -2.58
CA VAL A 188 -16.63 19.76 -3.28
C VAL A 188 -16.95 20.04 -4.74
N THR A 189 -17.75 21.07 -5.01
CA THR A 189 -18.06 21.52 -6.38
C THR A 189 -16.80 21.95 -7.12
N GLN A 190 -15.87 22.65 -6.45
CA GLN A 190 -14.57 23.01 -7.01
C GLN A 190 -13.76 21.79 -7.46
N VAL A 191 -13.75 20.71 -6.67
CA VAL A 191 -13.08 19.45 -7.04
C VAL A 191 -13.82 18.75 -8.17
N ARG A 192 -15.16 18.67 -8.11
CA ARG A 192 -15.97 18.01 -9.14
C ARG A 192 -15.78 18.64 -10.51
N ALA A 193 -15.82 19.96 -10.57
CA ALA A 193 -15.63 20.70 -11.82
C ALA A 193 -14.21 20.48 -12.40
N TYR A 194 -13.19 20.48 -11.55
CA TYR A 194 -11.81 20.21 -11.97
C TYR A 194 -11.65 18.79 -12.52
N THR A 195 -12.15 17.77 -11.82
CA THR A 195 -11.99 16.38 -12.25
C THR A 195 -12.75 16.08 -13.54
N LEU A 196 -13.96 16.63 -13.70
CA LEU A 196 -14.72 16.52 -14.95
C LEU A 196 -14.03 17.21 -16.13
N ALA A 197 -13.48 18.41 -15.92
CA ALA A 197 -12.78 19.15 -16.97
C ALA A 197 -11.51 18.42 -17.44
N VAL A 198 -10.72 17.88 -16.51
CA VAL A 198 -9.54 17.07 -16.83
C VAL A 198 -9.94 15.78 -17.55
N ALA A 199 -10.96 15.06 -17.04
CA ALA A 199 -11.43 13.83 -17.67
C ALA A 199 -11.94 14.07 -19.10
N ALA A 200 -12.67 15.17 -19.34
CA ALA A 200 -13.13 15.55 -20.67
C ALA A 200 -11.96 15.87 -21.62
N TRP A 201 -10.93 16.58 -21.14
CA TRP A 201 -9.72 16.85 -21.93
C TRP A 201 -8.99 15.56 -22.31
N GLU A 202 -8.77 14.64 -21.35
CA GLU A 202 -8.12 13.36 -21.60
C GLU A 202 -8.93 12.48 -22.57
N GLN A 203 -10.26 12.47 -22.44
CA GLN A 203 -11.14 11.74 -23.36
C GLN A 203 -11.04 12.27 -24.80
N ARG A 204 -10.98 13.59 -24.99
CA ARG A 204 -10.76 14.18 -26.33
C ARG A 204 -9.41 13.81 -26.90
N GLY A 205 -8.35 13.88 -26.10
CA GLY A 205 -7.00 13.45 -26.52
C GLY A 205 -6.94 11.98 -26.93
N ASN A 206 -7.55 11.12 -26.12
CA ASN A 206 -7.66 9.68 -26.37
C ASN A 206 -8.47 9.36 -27.65
N ALA A 207 -9.53 10.12 -27.93
CA ALA A 207 -10.38 9.92 -29.10
C ALA A 207 -9.74 10.45 -30.41
N ALA A 208 -9.02 11.57 -30.35
CA ALA A 208 -8.43 12.21 -31.54
C ALA A 208 -7.11 11.56 -31.99
N GLY A 209 -6.33 10.99 -31.06
CA GLY A 209 -4.98 10.51 -31.34
C GLY A 209 -3.96 11.66 -31.46
N HIS A 210 -2.68 11.40 -31.14
CA HIS A 210 -1.66 12.45 -30.95
C HIS A 210 -1.41 13.34 -32.18
N GLU A 211 -1.60 12.82 -33.39
CA GLU A 211 -1.31 13.53 -34.64
C GLU A 211 -2.37 14.57 -35.01
N ALA A 212 -3.57 14.49 -34.43
CA ALA A 212 -4.71 15.36 -34.75
C ALA A 212 -4.88 16.55 -33.77
N LEU A 213 -3.97 16.71 -32.81
CA LEU A 213 -4.10 17.69 -31.72
C LEU A 213 -3.34 18.98 -31.99
N ASP A 214 -4.02 20.11 -31.83
CA ASP A 214 -3.46 21.45 -32.08
C ASP A 214 -2.79 22.08 -30.85
N ALA A 215 -2.19 23.25 -31.03
CA ALA A 215 -1.56 24.01 -29.95
C ALA A 215 -2.57 24.44 -28.85
N GLY A 216 -3.85 24.59 -29.19
CA GLY A 216 -4.90 24.94 -28.24
C GLY A 216 -5.15 23.82 -27.24
N PHE A 217 -5.25 22.58 -27.74
CA PHE A 217 -5.36 21.39 -26.90
C PHE A 217 -4.20 21.27 -25.90
N TRP A 218 -2.98 21.55 -26.34
CA TRP A 218 -1.79 21.46 -25.48
C TRP A 218 -1.66 22.61 -24.47
N ALA A 219 -2.35 23.74 -24.69
CA ALA A 219 -2.42 24.85 -23.75
C ALA A 219 -3.49 24.64 -22.65
N GLU A 220 -4.51 23.83 -22.93
CA GLU A 220 -5.66 23.64 -22.04
C GLU A 220 -5.31 23.12 -20.63
N PRO A 221 -4.38 22.17 -20.43
CA PRO A 221 -4.02 21.74 -19.08
C PRO A 221 -3.53 22.89 -18.17
N GLN A 222 -2.79 23.84 -18.75
CA GLN A 222 -2.34 25.02 -18.01
C GLN A 222 -3.51 25.95 -17.68
N GLN A 223 -4.45 26.14 -18.61
CA GLN A 223 -5.67 26.92 -18.39
C GLN A 223 -6.55 26.30 -17.29
N LEU A 224 -6.65 24.96 -17.24
CA LEU A 224 -7.35 24.26 -16.16
C LEU A 224 -6.67 24.47 -14.81
N ILE A 225 -5.34 24.45 -14.74
CA ILE A 225 -4.59 24.76 -13.51
C ILE A 225 -4.87 26.20 -13.07
N GLU A 226 -4.77 27.17 -13.96
CA GLU A 226 -5.04 28.59 -13.65
C GLU A 226 -6.48 28.81 -13.20
N ARG A 227 -7.43 28.08 -13.81
CA ARG A 227 -8.85 28.18 -13.49
C ARG A 227 -9.22 27.54 -12.17
N PHE A 228 -8.63 26.39 -11.78
CA PHE A 228 -9.11 25.61 -10.64
C PHE A 228 -8.17 25.57 -9.43
N CYS A 229 -6.89 25.90 -9.62
CA CYS A 229 -5.84 25.70 -8.64
C CYS A 229 -5.22 27.00 -8.14
N THR A 230 -4.51 26.95 -7.02
CA THR A 230 -3.65 28.06 -6.56
C THR A 230 -2.39 28.17 -7.42
N GLN A 231 -1.82 29.38 -7.58
CA GLN A 231 -0.57 29.66 -8.32
C GLN A 231 0.73 29.12 -7.69
N ARG A 232 0.63 28.18 -6.74
CA ARG A 232 1.81 27.56 -6.12
C ARG A 232 2.58 26.79 -7.19
N PRO A 233 3.92 26.89 -7.26
CA PRO A 233 4.71 26.12 -8.24
C PRO A 233 4.50 24.62 -8.01
N ARG A 234 4.16 23.90 -9.08
CA ARG A 234 3.89 22.46 -9.05
C ARG A 234 4.93 21.74 -9.88
N ALA A 235 5.59 20.76 -9.28
CA ALA A 235 6.41 19.81 -10.02
C ALA A 235 5.49 18.78 -10.67
N TYR A 236 4.79 19.16 -11.74
CA TYR A 236 4.09 18.18 -12.56
C TYR A 236 5.01 17.68 -13.67
N PRO A 237 5.03 16.37 -13.99
CA PRO A 237 5.45 15.94 -15.32
C PRO A 237 4.54 16.59 -16.37
N ARG A 238 5.01 16.74 -17.62
CA ARG A 238 4.19 17.26 -18.72
C ARG A 238 2.81 16.59 -18.70
N ALA A 239 1.73 17.38 -18.77
CA ALA A 239 0.38 16.84 -18.82
C ALA A 239 0.30 15.79 -19.94
N SER A 240 -0.14 14.59 -19.59
CA SER A 240 -0.25 13.44 -20.48
C SER A 240 -1.69 12.95 -20.41
N TYR A 241 -2.26 12.60 -21.55
CA TYR A 241 -3.51 11.86 -21.64
C TYR A 241 -3.20 10.42 -22.06
N GLY A 242 -3.99 9.46 -21.60
CA GLY A 242 -3.81 8.04 -21.89
C GLY A 242 -4.94 7.21 -21.29
N PHE A 243 -4.89 5.89 -21.52
CA PHE A 243 -5.82 4.94 -20.92
C PHE A 243 -5.16 4.18 -19.77
N PRO A 244 -5.79 4.10 -18.58
CA PRO A 244 -7.02 4.81 -18.18
C PRO A 244 -6.80 6.31 -17.94
N THR A 245 -7.87 7.10 -18.04
CA THR A 245 -7.85 8.55 -17.68
C THR A 245 -7.47 8.75 -16.22
N THR A 246 -6.92 9.91 -15.88
CA THR A 246 -6.57 10.25 -14.50
C THR A 246 -7.81 10.25 -13.60
N TYR A 247 -8.87 10.93 -14.03
CA TYR A 247 -10.15 11.01 -13.32
C TYR A 247 -11.30 10.44 -14.15
N SER A 248 -12.42 10.15 -13.52
CA SER A 248 -13.63 9.62 -14.14
C SER A 248 -14.88 10.36 -13.64
N PRO A 249 -15.89 10.58 -14.50
CA PRO A 249 -17.22 11.01 -14.03
C PRO A 249 -17.82 10.06 -12.99
N ALA A 250 -17.41 8.78 -13.02
CA ALA A 250 -17.81 7.74 -12.08
C ALA A 250 -16.95 7.68 -10.80
N ASP A 251 -15.99 8.58 -10.60
CA ASP A 251 -15.24 8.67 -9.33
C ASP A 251 -16.23 8.89 -8.17
N GLU A 252 -16.01 8.22 -7.05
CA GLU A 252 -16.85 8.27 -5.86
C GLU A 252 -16.41 9.41 -4.94
N LEU A 253 -17.34 10.23 -4.46
CA LEU A 253 -17.08 11.20 -3.40
C LEU A 253 -17.08 10.47 -2.05
N LEU A 254 -15.94 10.47 -1.35
CA LEU A 254 -15.80 9.79 -0.06
C LEU A 254 -16.05 10.72 1.13
N GLY A 255 -15.77 12.01 0.99
CA GLY A 255 -15.94 12.95 2.08
C GLY A 255 -15.43 14.35 1.78
N CYS A 256 -15.87 15.29 2.61
CA CYS A 256 -15.35 16.64 2.67
C CYS A 256 -15.26 17.08 4.13
N GLU A 257 -14.08 17.56 4.55
CA GLU A 257 -13.85 18.09 5.89
C GLU A 257 -13.38 19.54 5.82
N ARG A 258 -13.93 20.41 6.66
CA ARG A 258 -13.43 21.76 6.87
C ARG A 258 -12.34 21.77 7.95
N LEU A 259 -11.08 21.80 7.52
CA LEU A 259 -9.92 21.87 8.42
C LEU A 259 -9.79 23.22 9.13
N LYS A 260 -10.08 24.32 8.41
CA LYS A 260 -10.07 25.72 8.90
C LYS A 260 -11.15 26.53 8.15
N PRO A 261 -11.50 27.76 8.57
CA PRO A 261 -12.48 28.58 7.86
C PRO A 261 -12.18 28.74 6.35
N ALA A 262 -10.91 28.92 6.01
CA ALA A 262 -10.40 29.09 4.65
C ALA A 262 -9.65 27.86 4.11
N GLN A 263 -9.81 26.68 4.72
CA GLN A 263 -9.12 25.45 4.30
C GLN A 263 -10.03 24.23 4.41
N ALA A 264 -10.06 23.41 3.37
CA ALA A 264 -10.88 22.21 3.30
C ALA A 264 -10.10 21.05 2.70
N GLU A 265 -10.53 19.84 3.01
CA GLU A 265 -10.07 18.62 2.38
C GLU A 265 -11.25 17.92 1.73
N VAL A 266 -11.06 17.45 0.50
CA VAL A 266 -12.04 16.65 -0.25
C VAL A 266 -11.35 15.36 -0.68
N LEU A 267 -12.02 14.24 -0.43
CA LEU A 267 -11.51 12.92 -0.77
C LEU A 267 -12.43 12.25 -1.77
N ILE A 268 -11.82 11.70 -2.82
CA ILE A 268 -12.50 10.91 -3.84
C ILE A 268 -11.80 9.57 -4.03
N ARG A 269 -12.50 8.63 -4.65
CA ARG A 269 -11.97 7.33 -5.03
C ARG A 269 -12.29 7.01 -6.48
N ASP A 270 -11.33 6.43 -7.17
CA ASP A 270 -11.52 5.85 -8.49
C ASP A 270 -12.66 4.82 -8.48
N PRO A 271 -13.42 4.67 -9.57
CA PRO A 271 -14.51 3.70 -9.61
C PRO A 271 -13.97 2.27 -9.43
N ALA A 272 -14.73 1.44 -8.72
CA ALA A 272 -14.37 0.07 -8.38
C ALA A 272 -14.05 -0.82 -9.60
N ILE A 273 -14.46 -0.43 -10.80
CA ILE A 273 -14.16 -1.12 -12.06
C ILE A 273 -12.69 -1.04 -12.49
N ARG A 274 -11.90 -0.11 -11.92
CA ARG A 274 -10.47 0.00 -12.24
C ARG A 274 -9.67 -1.12 -11.57
N ALA A 275 -8.78 -1.74 -12.33
CA ALA A 275 -7.86 -2.78 -11.82
C ALA A 275 -6.99 -2.29 -10.64
N LEU A 276 -6.60 -1.02 -10.66
CA LEU A 276 -5.98 -0.32 -9.53
C LEU A 276 -6.87 0.86 -9.15
N CYS A 277 -7.52 0.77 -8.00
CA CYS A 277 -8.38 1.82 -7.46
C CYS A 277 -7.56 2.77 -6.59
N TYR A 278 -7.48 4.05 -6.96
CA TYR A 278 -6.79 5.06 -6.18
C TYR A 278 -7.75 5.94 -5.38
N GLU A 279 -7.29 6.45 -4.25
CA GLU A 279 -7.93 7.57 -3.54
C GLU A 279 -7.12 8.86 -3.78
N HIS A 280 -7.83 9.94 -4.07
CA HIS A 280 -7.23 11.25 -4.35
C HIS A 280 -7.70 12.26 -3.32
N ARG A 281 -6.75 12.81 -2.58
CA ARG A 281 -6.97 13.79 -1.53
C ARG A 281 -6.63 15.17 -2.02
N PHE A 282 -7.64 16.01 -2.13
CA PHE A 282 -7.56 17.39 -2.54
C PHE A 282 -7.51 18.28 -1.30
N LEU A 283 -6.42 19.01 -1.13
CA LEU A 283 -6.35 20.11 -0.18
C LEU A 283 -6.79 21.39 -0.89
N LEU A 284 -7.78 22.09 -0.36
CA LEU A 284 -8.27 23.34 -0.90
C LEU A 284 -8.06 24.49 0.09
N LYS A 285 -7.87 25.69 -0.47
CA LYS A 285 -7.78 26.95 0.27
C LYS A 285 -8.65 28.01 -0.37
N GLN A 286 -9.16 28.94 0.42
CA GLN A 286 -9.76 30.15 -0.13
C GLN A 286 -8.68 31.17 -0.50
N VAL A 287 -8.76 31.69 -1.72
CA VAL A 287 -7.93 32.78 -2.23
C VAL A 287 -8.88 33.82 -2.81
N ALA A 288 -8.82 35.05 -2.28
CA ALA A 288 -9.74 36.13 -2.65
C ALA A 288 -11.23 35.73 -2.60
N GLY A 289 -11.62 34.97 -1.58
CA GLY A 289 -12.99 34.49 -1.39
C GLY A 289 -13.36 33.23 -2.19
N GLN A 290 -12.49 32.74 -3.07
CA GLN A 290 -12.77 31.59 -3.92
C GLN A 290 -12.01 30.33 -3.51
N TRP A 291 -12.68 29.18 -3.50
CA TRP A 291 -12.01 27.88 -3.28
C TRP A 291 -11.07 27.55 -4.43
N ARG A 292 -9.83 27.20 -4.10
CA ARG A 292 -8.80 26.78 -5.05
C ARG A 292 -8.13 25.52 -4.54
N ILE A 293 -7.85 24.58 -5.45
CA ILE A 293 -7.09 23.37 -5.12
C ILE A 293 -5.63 23.79 -4.87
N ASP A 294 -5.10 23.55 -3.68
CA ASP A 294 -3.73 23.87 -3.25
C ASP A 294 -2.76 22.71 -3.52
N SER A 295 -3.20 21.47 -3.29
CA SER A 295 -2.41 20.28 -3.57
C SER A 295 -3.28 19.05 -3.74
N VAL A 296 -2.81 18.07 -4.51
CA VAL A 296 -3.44 16.76 -4.65
C VAL A 296 -2.43 15.70 -4.26
N LYS A 297 -2.86 14.74 -3.43
CA LYS A 297 -2.09 13.53 -3.13
C LYS A 297 -2.90 12.33 -3.59
N ARG A 298 -2.23 11.32 -4.12
CA ARG A 298 -2.85 10.07 -4.55
C ARG A 298 -2.24 8.90 -3.79
N ARG A 299 -3.06 7.90 -3.47
CA ARG A 299 -2.62 6.62 -2.91
C ARG A 299 -3.47 5.48 -3.45
N LEU A 300 -2.93 4.25 -3.43
CA LEU A 300 -3.74 3.08 -3.77
C LEU A 300 -4.76 2.85 -2.63
N ALA A 301 -6.03 2.72 -2.99
CA ALA A 301 -7.11 2.49 -2.03
C ALA A 301 -6.81 1.22 -1.22
N GLY A 302 -6.96 1.30 0.10
CA GLY A 302 -6.67 0.16 0.97
C GLY A 302 -5.20 -0.29 0.91
N THR A 303 -4.23 0.62 0.99
CA THR A 303 -2.80 0.25 1.18
C THR A 303 -2.05 1.02 2.27
N GLN A 304 -2.57 2.15 2.77
CA GLN A 304 -2.00 2.93 3.90
C GLN A 304 -3.13 3.73 4.60
N LYS A 305 -2.91 4.26 5.82
CA LYS A 305 -3.78 5.31 6.42
C LYS A 305 -3.36 6.70 5.92
N TRP A 306 -4.29 7.65 5.76
CA TRP A 306 -3.93 9.03 5.42
C TRP A 306 -3.27 9.62 6.67
N ALA A 307 -2.15 10.31 6.51
CA ALA A 307 -1.55 11.02 7.64
C ALA A 307 -2.35 12.32 7.90
N ASN A 308 -3.19 12.27 8.93
CA ASN A 308 -4.06 13.33 9.50
C ASN A 308 -5.40 13.62 8.77
N ALA A 309 -6.38 14.06 9.57
CA ALA A 309 -7.87 14.09 9.46
C ALA A 309 -8.52 14.52 8.13
N LEU A 310 -9.73 14.07 7.74
CA LEU A 310 -10.73 13.05 8.19
C LEU A 310 -11.33 12.47 6.87
N LEU A 311 -10.90 11.36 6.30
CA LEU A 311 -10.66 10.04 6.89
C LEU A 311 -9.76 9.93 8.12
#